data_AF-A0A537J8F0-F1
#
_entry.id   AF-A0A537J8F0-F1
#
_cell.length_a   1.000
_cell.length_b   1.000
_cell.length_c   1.000
_cell.angle_alpha   90.00
_cell.angle_beta   90.00
_cell.angle_gamma   90.00
#
_symmetry.space_group_name_H-M   'P 1'
#
loop_
_entity.id
_entity.type
_entity.pdbx_description
1 polymer ?
#
loop_
_entity_poly.entity_id
_entity_poly.type
_entity_poly.pdbx_seq_one_letter_code
_entity_poly.pdbx_strand_id
1 'polypeptide(L)'
;MINHHRAGHLLSSYLDGELLPEEATAVQGHLLECAACRAAFERLRATKGLLGELPVAEPPVEFWSTVREPGPGRPPAARLPWPGSIPRRRVAWGAAAALAVGLVLALTPVIKGTVDRLHAAEIGVDLYVREHAFGMSIEPLADRGFLGVVVGDADLVLAGEPSRAGGSPP
;
A
#
# COMPACT_ATOMS: atom_id res chain seq x y z
N MET A 1 -17.86 -17.86 8.76
CA MET A 1 -18.41 -16.52 9.07
C MET A 1 -17.25 -15.54 9.16
N ILE A 2 -17.32 -14.43 8.44
CA ILE A 2 -16.29 -13.39 8.43
C ILE A 2 -16.54 -12.40 9.58
N ASN A 3 -15.47 -11.88 10.19
CA ASN A 3 -15.59 -10.90 11.27
C ASN A 3 -15.79 -9.47 10.74
N HIS A 4 -16.27 -8.58 11.61
CA HIS A 4 -16.58 -7.19 11.25
C HIS A 4 -15.41 -6.43 10.61
N HIS A 5 -14.21 -6.56 11.20
CA HIS A 5 -13.01 -5.89 10.70
C HIS A 5 -12.66 -6.34 9.28
N ARG A 6 -12.59 -7.65 9.03
CA ARG A 6 -12.27 -8.18 7.70
C ARG A 6 -13.38 -7.86 6.69
N ALA A 7 -14.65 -7.93 7.10
CA ALA A 7 -15.76 -7.55 6.22
C ALA A 7 -15.63 -6.08 5.77
N GLY A 8 -15.28 -5.17 6.68
CA GLY A 8 -15.01 -3.75 6.38
C GLY A 8 -13.94 -3.54 5.32
N HIS A 9 -12.80 -4.25 5.43
CA HIS A 9 -11.71 -4.17 4.44
C HIS A 9 -12.09 -4.69 3.06
N LEU A 10 -13.02 -5.64 2.98
CA LEU A 10 -13.45 -6.25 1.72
C LEU A 10 -14.59 -5.48 1.01
N LEU A 11 -15.19 -4.46 1.64
CA LEU A 11 -16.35 -3.76 1.08
C LEU A 11 -16.06 -3.05 -0.25
N SER A 12 -14.89 -2.43 -0.41
CA SER A 12 -14.52 -1.75 -1.67
C SER A 12 -14.36 -2.76 -2.79
N SER A 13 -13.56 -3.80 -2.58
CA SER A 13 -13.36 -4.88 -3.55
C SER A 13 -14.67 -5.61 -3.89
N TYR A 14 -15.56 -5.77 -2.91
CA TYR A 14 -16.91 -6.30 -3.14
C TYR A 14 -17.75 -5.38 -4.02
N LEU A 15 -17.71 -4.06 -3.79
CA LEU A 15 -18.39 -3.05 -4.60
C LEU A 15 -17.84 -2.96 -6.03
N ASP A 16 -16.57 -3.30 -6.22
CA ASP A 16 -15.89 -3.31 -7.52
C ASP A 16 -16.02 -4.65 -8.27
N GLY A 17 -16.47 -5.72 -7.59
CA GLY A 17 -16.62 -7.05 -8.19
C GLY A 17 -15.32 -7.86 -8.26
N GLU A 18 -14.31 -7.48 -7.50
CA GLU A 18 -12.95 -8.03 -7.54
C GLU A 18 -12.73 -9.21 -6.58
N LEU A 19 -13.75 -9.58 -5.80
CA LEU A 19 -13.65 -10.68 -4.84
C LEU A 19 -13.85 -12.05 -5.48
N LEU A 20 -13.18 -13.06 -4.92
CA LEU A 20 -13.49 -14.45 -5.25
C LEU A 20 -14.93 -14.79 -4.81
N PRO A 21 -15.63 -15.72 -5.50
CA PRO A 21 -17.02 -16.05 -5.20
C PRO A 21 -17.29 -16.43 -3.74
N GLU A 22 -16.34 -17.13 -3.11
CA GLU A 22 -16.41 -17.53 -1.70
C GLU A 22 -16.35 -16.33 -0.74
N GLU A 23 -15.50 -15.35 -1.02
CA GLU A 23 -15.35 -14.14 -0.22
C GLU A 23 -16.55 -13.20 -0.41
N ALA A 24 -17.04 -13.07 -1.66
CA ALA A 24 -18.24 -12.31 -1.96
C ALA A 24 -19.46 -12.86 -1.20
N THR A 25 -19.63 -14.18 -1.17
CA THR A 25 -20.71 -14.85 -0.41
C THR A 25 -20.58 -14.59 1.10
N ALA A 26 -19.35 -14.66 1.63
CA ALA A 26 -19.10 -14.39 3.05
C ALA A 26 -19.40 -12.93 3.43
N VAL A 27 -19.00 -11.96 2.59
CA VAL A 27 -19.31 -10.53 2.79
C VAL A 27 -20.81 -10.29 2.68
N GLN A 28 -21.49 -10.87 1.70
CA GLN A 28 -22.94 -10.75 1.54
C GLN A 28 -23.69 -11.26 2.78
N GLY A 29 -23.30 -12.44 3.30
CA GLY A 29 -23.87 -12.97 4.55
C GLY A 29 -23.67 -12.01 5.72
N HIS A 30 -22.47 -11.44 5.86
CA HIS A 30 -22.19 -10.47 6.92
C HIS A 30 -23.01 -9.18 6.79
N LEU A 31 -23.25 -8.69 5.57
CA LEU A 31 -24.08 -7.50 5.32
C LEU A 31 -25.55 -7.70 5.70
N LEU A 32 -26.04 -8.95 5.71
CA LEU A 32 -27.40 -9.27 6.18
C LEU A 32 -27.52 -9.16 7.70
N GLU A 33 -26.44 -9.47 8.43
CA GLU A 33 -26.44 -9.54 9.89
C GLU A 33 -25.90 -8.26 10.57
N CYS A 34 -25.03 -7.49 9.90
CA CYS A 34 -24.36 -6.33 10.49
C CYS A 34 -24.84 -5.00 9.87
N ALA A 35 -25.63 -4.24 10.64
CA ALA A 35 -26.11 -2.91 10.22
C ALA A 35 -24.98 -1.89 10.01
N ALA A 36 -23.91 -1.96 10.81
CA ALA A 36 -22.76 -1.05 10.69
C ALA A 36 -22.00 -1.24 9.37
N CYS A 37 -21.72 -2.48 8.97
CA CYS A 37 -21.11 -2.78 7.67
C CYS A 37 -22.03 -2.39 6.50
N ARG A 38 -23.35 -2.57 6.65
CA ARG A 38 -24.31 -2.13 5.63
C ARG A 38 -24.28 -0.60 5.44
N ALA A 39 -24.29 0.16 6.52
CA ALA A 39 -24.18 1.62 6.45
C ALA A 39 -22.83 2.07 5.86
N ALA A 40 -21.73 1.38 6.15
CA ALA A 40 -20.43 1.64 5.52
C ALA A 40 -20.44 1.34 4.02
N PHE A 41 -21.06 0.23 3.61
CA PHE A 41 -21.21 -0.14 2.20
C PHE A 41 -22.04 0.88 1.40
N GLU A 42 -23.16 1.35 1.95
CA GLU A 42 -23.98 2.39 1.30
C GLU A 42 -23.24 3.72 1.16
N ARG A 43 -22.44 4.12 2.16
CA ARG A 43 -21.57 5.30 2.04
C ARG A 43 -20.55 5.16 0.91
N LEU A 44 -19.87 4.01 0.82
CA LEU A 44 -18.93 3.73 -0.28
C LEU A 44 -19.62 3.77 -1.64
N ARG A 45 -20.81 3.17 -1.74
CA ARG A 45 -21.63 3.17 -2.94
C ARG A 45 -22.03 4.59 -3.37
N ALA A 46 -22.45 5.42 -2.42
CA ALA A 46 -22.80 6.82 -2.69
C ALA A 46 -21.58 7.61 -3.21
N THR A 47 -20.42 7.46 -2.56
CA THR A 47 -19.17 8.10 -3.01
C THR A 47 -18.79 7.65 -4.42
N LYS A 48 -18.84 6.35 -4.73
CA LYS A 48 -18.58 5.82 -6.08
C LYS A 48 -19.55 6.38 -7.12
N GLY A 49 -20.82 6.57 -6.73
CA GLY A 49 -21.84 7.23 -7.57
C GLY A 49 -21.45 8.65 -7.92
N LEU A 50 -21.13 9.49 -6.92
CA LEU A 50 -20.69 10.87 -7.13
C LEU A 50 -19.43 10.95 -7.99
N LEU A 51 -18.46 10.05 -7.78
CA LEU A 51 -17.26 9.99 -8.61
C LEU A 51 -17.56 9.62 -10.07
N GLY A 52 -18.58 8.78 -10.30
CA GLY A 52 -19.03 8.40 -11.63
C GLY A 52 -19.77 9.51 -12.39
N GLU A 53 -20.21 10.58 -11.71
CA GLU A 53 -20.84 11.74 -12.34
C GLU A 53 -19.81 12.72 -12.93
N LEU A 54 -18.51 12.56 -12.61
CA LEU A 54 -17.47 13.41 -13.18
C LEU A 54 -17.36 13.19 -14.70
N PRO A 55 -17.06 14.25 -15.47
CA PRO A 55 -16.82 14.12 -16.89
C PRO A 55 -15.64 13.18 -17.14
N VAL A 56 -15.84 12.21 -18.03
CA VAL A 56 -14.76 11.33 -18.48
C VAL A 56 -13.78 12.17 -19.29
N ALA A 57 -12.52 12.21 -18.86
CA ALA A 57 -11.46 12.86 -19.61
C ALA A 57 -11.14 12.01 -20.84
N GLU A 58 -11.24 12.61 -22.04
CA GLU A 58 -10.83 11.95 -23.27
C GLU A 58 -9.28 11.88 -23.29
N PRO A 59 -8.70 10.68 -23.41
CA PRO A 59 -7.25 10.55 -23.47
C PRO A 59 -6.70 11.17 -24.77
N PRO A 60 -5.46 11.69 -24.77
CA PRO A 60 -4.81 12.18 -25.98
C PRO A 60 -4.77 11.10 -27.07
N VAL A 61 -4.79 11.50 -28.35
CA VAL A 61 -4.80 10.55 -29.49
C VAL A 61 -3.63 9.54 -29.46
N GLU A 62 -2.47 9.96 -28.94
CA GLU A 62 -1.26 9.13 -28.80
C GLU A 62 -1.27 8.19 -27.59
N PHE A 63 -2.28 8.28 -26.71
CA PHE A 63 -2.41 7.37 -25.58
C PHE A 63 -2.68 5.94 -26.06
N TRP A 64 -3.54 5.79 -27.07
CA TRP A 64 -3.91 4.46 -27.54
C TRP A 64 -2.81 3.79 -28.39
N SER A 65 -1.90 4.55 -28.98
CA SER A 65 -0.73 3.99 -29.67
C SER A 65 0.25 3.38 -28.66
N THR A 66 0.56 4.11 -27.58
CA THR A 66 1.41 3.61 -26.48
C THR A 66 0.81 2.40 -25.74
N VAL A 67 -0.50 2.37 -25.49
CA VAL A 67 -1.15 1.22 -24.82
C VAL A 67 -1.16 -0.04 -25.70
N ARG A 68 -1.17 0.11 -27.03
CA ARG A 68 -1.14 -1.02 -27.98
C ARG A 68 0.25 -1.58 -28.21
N GLU A 69 1.30 -0.87 -27.83
CA GLU A 69 2.64 -1.44 -27.89
C GLU A 69 2.71 -2.62 -26.93
N PRO A 70 3.14 -3.81 -27.40
CA PRO A 70 3.43 -4.91 -26.52
C PRO A 70 4.47 -4.42 -25.50
N GLY A 71 4.07 -4.29 -24.23
CA GLY A 71 5.00 -4.00 -23.14
C GLY A 71 6.19 -4.95 -23.24
N PRO A 72 7.40 -4.54 -22.80
CA PRO A 72 8.61 -5.33 -22.98
C PRO A 72 8.34 -6.76 -22.52
N GLY A 73 8.25 -7.67 -23.48
CA GLY A 73 7.85 -9.04 -23.23
C GLY A 73 8.77 -9.59 -22.15
N ARG A 74 8.20 -10.29 -21.16
CA ARG A 74 8.99 -10.95 -20.13
C ARG A 74 10.08 -11.75 -20.86
N PRO A 75 11.38 -11.46 -20.64
CA PRO A 75 12.42 -12.16 -21.38
C PRO A 75 12.19 -13.65 -21.19
N PRO A 76 12.27 -14.46 -22.26
CA PRO A 76 12.07 -15.89 -22.14
C PRO A 76 12.97 -16.38 -21.01
N ALA A 77 12.38 -17.05 -20.01
CA ALA A 77 13.13 -17.59 -18.89
C ALA A 77 14.25 -18.44 -19.49
N ALA A 78 15.48 -17.94 -19.40
CA ALA A 78 16.63 -18.58 -20.01
C ALA A 78 16.70 -20.00 -19.44
N ARG A 79 16.41 -21.00 -20.28
CA ARG A 79 16.54 -22.39 -19.92
C ARG A 79 18.03 -22.63 -19.71
N LEU A 80 18.48 -22.63 -18.45
CA LEU A 80 19.86 -23.00 -18.15
C LEU A 80 20.09 -24.44 -18.65
N PRO A 81 21.15 -24.69 -19.44
CA PRO A 81 21.50 -26.03 -19.85
C PRO A 81 21.81 -26.85 -18.59
N TRP A 82 21.19 -28.04 -18.52
CA TRP A 82 21.44 -29.01 -17.45
C TRP A 82 22.95 -29.31 -17.41
N PRO A 83 23.66 -29.05 -16.30
CA PRO A 83 25.07 -29.38 -16.23
C PRO A 83 25.21 -30.91 -16.14
N GLY A 84 25.49 -31.54 -17.29
CA GLY A 84 25.95 -32.91 -17.34
C GLY A 84 27.25 -33.06 -16.53
N SER A 85 27.27 -34.07 -15.65
CA SER A 85 28.42 -34.58 -14.87
C SER A 85 29.48 -33.53 -14.47
N ILE A 86 29.25 -32.85 -13.34
CA ILE A 86 30.25 -31.98 -12.71
C ILE A 86 31.40 -32.86 -12.18
N PRO A 87 32.69 -32.56 -12.49
CA PRO A 87 33.81 -33.37 -12.02
C PRO A 87 33.89 -33.35 -10.49
N ARG A 88 34.15 -34.51 -9.85
CA ARG A 88 34.15 -34.69 -8.38
C ARG A 88 34.95 -33.62 -7.61
N ARG A 89 36.05 -33.10 -8.19
CA ARG A 89 36.81 -31.99 -7.60
C ARG A 89 35.98 -30.70 -7.47
N ARG A 90 35.16 -30.35 -8.46
CA ARG A 90 34.27 -29.16 -8.41
C ARG A 90 33.11 -29.36 -7.43
N VAL A 91 32.65 -30.59 -7.23
CA VAL A 91 31.64 -30.92 -6.19
C VAL A 91 32.20 -30.70 -4.79
N ALA A 92 33.47 -31.07 -4.54
CA ALA A 92 34.11 -30.86 -3.24
C ALA A 92 34.27 -29.37 -2.88
N TRP A 93 34.72 -28.55 -3.83
CA TRP A 93 34.80 -27.09 -3.63
C TRP A 93 33.41 -26.44 -3.52
N GLY A 94 32.43 -26.92 -4.29
CA GLY A 94 31.04 -26.46 -4.20
C GLY A 94 30.40 -26.75 -2.83
N ALA A 95 30.66 -27.93 -2.26
CA ALA A 95 30.15 -28.29 -0.93
C ALA A 95 30.74 -27.41 0.19
N ALA A 96 32.04 -27.09 0.12
CA ALA A 96 32.68 -26.20 1.09
C ALA A 96 32.15 -24.76 1.00
N ALA A 97 31.96 -24.24 -0.22
CA ALA A 97 31.38 -22.91 -0.43
C ALA A 97 29.91 -22.85 0.01
N ALA A 98 29.11 -23.88 -0.27
CA ALA A 98 27.72 -23.96 0.15
C ALA A 98 27.57 -24.01 1.67
N LEU A 99 28.45 -24.73 2.38
CA LEU A 99 28.47 -24.74 3.85
C LEU A 99 28.83 -23.37 4.43
N ALA A 100 29.81 -22.67 3.85
CA ALA A 100 30.17 -21.33 4.30
C ALA A 100 29.03 -20.32 4.08
N VAL A 101 28.37 -20.35 2.92
CA VAL A 101 27.21 -19.48 2.62
C VAL A 101 26.03 -19.83 3.53
N GLY A 102 25.76 -21.13 3.77
CA GLY A 102 24.74 -21.57 4.71
C GLY A 102 25.00 -21.12 6.14
N LEU A 103 26.27 -21.17 6.58
CA LEU A 103 26.68 -20.69 7.90
C LEU A 103 26.49 -19.16 8.02
N VAL A 104 26.89 -18.40 7.00
CA VAL A 104 26.67 -16.93 6.96
C VAL A 104 25.17 -16.62 6.98
N LEU A 105 24.37 -17.29 6.16
CA LEU A 105 22.92 -17.13 6.14
C LEU A 105 22.26 -17.53 7.47
N ALA A 106 22.78 -18.54 8.17
CA ALA A 106 22.28 -18.93 9.49
C ALA A 106 22.71 -17.95 10.61
N LEU A 107 23.89 -17.34 10.49
CA LEU A 107 24.37 -16.33 11.45
C LEU A 107 23.73 -14.96 11.24
N THR A 108 23.37 -14.59 10.01
CA THR A 108 22.71 -13.30 9.71
C THR A 108 21.43 -13.03 10.54
N PRO A 109 20.46 -13.95 10.70
CA PRO A 109 19.27 -13.69 11.51
C PRO A 109 19.59 -13.62 13.02
N VAL A 110 20.64 -14.29 13.50
CA VAL A 110 21.05 -14.23 14.91
C VAL A 110 21.67 -12.87 15.23
N ILE A 111 22.56 -12.40 14.36
CA ILE A 111 23.20 -11.09 14.50
C ILE A 111 22.17 -9.97 14.29
N LYS A 112 21.34 -10.07 13.24
CA LYS A 112 20.29 -9.09 12.93
C LYS A 112 19.20 -9.07 14.00
N GLY A 113 18.79 -10.21 14.54
CA GLY A 113 17.81 -10.28 15.63
C GLY A 113 18.30 -9.65 16.94
N THR A 114 19.61 -9.61 17.17
CA THR A 114 20.18 -8.90 18.33
C THR A 114 20.16 -7.39 18.11
N VAL A 115 20.41 -6.94 16.88
CA VAL A 115 20.34 -5.51 16.47
C VAL A 115 18.89 -5.01 16.37
N ASP A 116 17.96 -5.84 15.91
CA ASP A 116 16.53 -5.50 15.85
C ASP A 116 15.93 -5.38 17.26
N ARG A 117 16.43 -6.13 18.25
CA ARG A 117 16.06 -5.94 19.66
C ARG A 117 16.56 -4.62 20.25
N LEU A 118 17.68 -4.10 19.75
CA LEU A 118 18.19 -2.77 20.11
C LEU A 118 17.36 -1.66 19.43
N HIS A 119 16.98 -1.80 18.16
CA HIS A 119 16.09 -0.84 17.48
C HIS A 119 14.63 -0.89 17.99
N ALA A 120 14.13 -2.05 18.42
CA ALA A 120 12.79 -2.17 19.02
C ALA A 120 12.70 -1.52 20.42
N ALA A 121 13.84 -1.30 21.09
CA ALA A 121 13.88 -0.48 22.30
C ALA A 121 13.87 1.03 21.98
N GLU A 122 14.18 1.39 20.74
CA GLU A 122 14.16 2.75 20.19
C GLU A 122 12.89 3.03 19.38
N ILE A 123 11.76 2.40 19.77
CA ILE A 123 10.40 2.82 19.36
C ILE A 123 10.08 4.12 20.12
N GLY A 124 10.87 5.15 19.87
CA GLY A 124 10.65 6.51 20.30
C GLY A 124 10.33 7.32 19.07
N VAL A 125 9.18 8.00 19.08
CA VAL A 125 8.78 9.00 18.08
C VAL A 125 8.20 8.46 16.77
N ASP A 126 8.83 7.54 16.04
CA ASP A 126 8.39 7.23 14.65
C ASP A 126 7.00 6.55 14.59
N LEU A 127 6.69 5.70 15.57
CA LEU A 127 5.39 5.05 15.70
C LEU A 127 4.29 6.04 16.13
N TYR A 128 4.65 7.02 16.95
CA TYR A 128 3.76 8.11 17.38
C TYR A 128 3.47 9.08 16.23
N VAL A 129 4.48 9.43 15.44
CA VAL A 129 4.36 10.27 14.25
C VAL A 129 3.52 9.57 13.19
N ARG A 130 3.69 8.26 12.99
CA ARG A 130 2.90 7.47 12.03
C ARG A 130 1.43 7.39 12.45
N GLU A 131 1.14 7.16 13.73
CA GLU A 131 -0.23 7.10 14.22
C GLU A 131 -0.92 8.47 14.15
N HIS A 132 -0.20 9.57 14.44
CA HIS A 132 -0.71 10.93 14.21
C HIS A 132 -0.92 11.25 12.72
N ALA A 133 0.01 10.87 11.84
CA ALA A 133 -0.12 11.10 10.40
C ALA A 133 -1.33 10.35 9.81
N PHE A 134 -1.60 9.12 10.28
CA PHE A 134 -2.82 8.39 9.92
C PHE A 134 -4.08 9.09 10.45
N GLY A 135 -4.07 9.60 11.68
CA GLY A 135 -5.17 10.40 12.23
C GLY A 135 -5.50 11.65 11.40
N MET A 136 -4.48 12.40 10.97
CA MET A 136 -4.66 13.62 10.15
C MET A 136 -5.24 13.33 8.77
N SER A 137 -4.97 12.15 8.19
CA SER A 137 -5.51 11.76 6.87
C SER A 137 -6.99 11.37 6.86
N ILE A 138 -7.59 11.12 8.04
CA ILE A 138 -9.01 10.75 8.15
C ILE A 138 -9.90 12.01 8.08
N GLU A 139 -9.35 13.19 8.42
CA GLU A 139 -10.01 14.49 8.32
C GLU A 139 -9.11 15.52 7.60
N PRO A 140 -8.80 15.29 6.31
CA PRO A 140 -7.82 16.09 5.57
C PRO A 140 -8.21 17.58 5.42
N LEU A 141 -9.47 17.92 5.70
CA LEU A 141 -10.02 19.27 5.62
C LEU A 141 -10.17 19.95 7.00
N ALA A 142 -9.98 19.22 8.10
CA ALA A 142 -10.10 19.77 9.45
C ALA A 142 -8.73 20.06 10.10
N ASP A 143 -7.67 19.40 9.64
CA ASP A 143 -6.34 19.57 10.18
C ASP A 143 -5.53 20.70 9.49
N ARG A 144 -5.14 21.70 10.29
CA ARG A 144 -4.37 22.87 9.83
C ARG A 144 -2.99 22.52 9.32
N GLY A 145 -2.37 21.46 9.85
CA GLY A 145 -1.04 21.02 9.45
C GLY A 145 -1.03 20.50 8.02
N PHE A 146 -2.04 19.69 7.68
CA PHE A 146 -2.22 19.17 6.33
C PHE A 146 -2.60 20.24 5.30
N LEU A 147 -3.51 21.16 5.64
CA LEU A 147 -3.92 22.24 4.73
C LEU A 147 -2.75 23.17 4.37
N GLY A 148 -1.88 23.52 5.32
CA GLY A 148 -0.70 24.36 5.03
C GLY A 148 0.35 23.72 4.11
N VAL A 149 0.31 22.39 3.92
CA VAL A 149 1.23 21.64 3.06
C VAL A 149 0.69 21.47 1.63
N VAL A 150 -0.63 21.35 1.50
CA VAL A 150 -1.29 21.00 0.22
C VAL A 150 -1.90 22.23 -0.47
N VAL A 151 -2.15 23.31 0.27
CA VAL A 151 -2.99 24.43 -0.16
C VAL A 151 -2.21 25.75 -0.01
N GLY A 152 -2.23 26.61 -1.04
CA GLY A 152 -1.50 27.88 -1.04
C GLY A 152 -2.15 28.92 -0.11
N ASP A 153 -1.40 29.97 0.28
CA ASP A 153 -1.90 31.02 1.20
C ASP A 153 -3.21 31.69 0.71
N ALA A 154 -3.44 31.75 -0.61
CA ALA A 154 -4.67 32.31 -1.19
C ALA A 154 -5.91 31.45 -0.88
N ASP A 155 -5.75 30.14 -0.93
CA ASP A 155 -6.83 29.18 -0.70
C ASP A 155 -7.14 29.04 0.80
N LEU A 156 -6.16 29.26 1.69
CA LEU A 156 -6.37 29.33 3.15
C LEU A 156 -7.25 30.52 3.56
N VAL A 157 -7.12 31.66 2.90
CA VAL A 157 -7.98 32.83 3.12
C VAL A 157 -9.43 32.55 2.72
N LEU A 158 -9.65 31.80 1.63
CA LEU A 158 -10.98 31.38 1.21
C LEU A 158 -11.64 30.41 2.20
N ALA A 159 -10.84 29.61 2.92
CA ALA A 159 -11.30 28.75 4.01
C ALA A 159 -11.57 29.52 5.33
N GLY A 160 -11.35 30.83 5.36
CA GLY A 160 -11.61 31.70 6.52
C GLY A 160 -10.45 31.87 7.49
N GLU A 161 -9.24 31.40 7.15
CA GLU A 161 -8.05 31.61 7.98
C GLU A 161 -7.45 33.02 7.75
N PRO A 162 -6.93 33.67 8.80
CA PRO A 162 -6.33 34.99 8.68
C PRO A 162 -5.01 34.96 7.89
N SER A 163 -4.81 35.95 7.02
CA SER A 163 -3.59 36.08 6.22
C SER A 163 -2.35 36.29 7.11
N ARG A 164 -1.23 35.63 6.78
CA ARG A 164 0.06 35.76 7.49
C ARG A 164 0.73 37.13 7.35
N ALA A 165 0.18 38.05 6.56
CA ALA A 165 0.76 39.38 6.34
C ALA A 165 0.54 40.30 7.57
N GLY A 166 1.31 40.09 8.64
CA GLY A 166 1.24 40.93 9.83
C GLY A 166 2.35 40.78 10.87
N GLY A 167 3.43 40.04 10.57
CA GLY A 167 4.56 39.87 11.50
C GLY A 167 5.89 40.24 10.87
N SER A 168 6.28 41.51 10.97
CA SER A 168 7.69 41.91 10.83
C SER A 168 8.48 41.36 12.02
N PRO A 169 9.59 40.64 11.81
CA PRO A 169 10.40 40.14 12.93
C PRO A 169 11.19 41.30 13.59
N PRO A 170 11.44 41.25 14.91
CA PRO A 170 12.60 41.94 15.50
C PRO A 170 13.90 41.21 15.19
#